data_AF-A0AA43JLQ5-F1
#
_entry.id   AF-A0AA43JLQ5-F1
#
_cell.length_a   1.000
_cell.length_b   1.000
_cell.length_c   1.000
_cell.angle_alpha   90.00
_cell.angle_beta   90.00
_cell.angle_gamma   90.00
#
_symmetry.space_group_name_H-M   'P 1'
#
loop_
_entity.id
_entity.type
_entity.pdbx_description
1 polymer ?
#
loop_
_entity_poly.entity_id
_entity_poly.type
_entity_poly.pdbx_seq_one_letter_code
_entity_poly.pdbx_strand_id
1 'polypeptide(L)'
;MNWKATELARTALFVLVLASMIALPLMQLSSGADRFGWRMFSQVKPLPTFTVVDSTGSESIIDPAAYTANLRGDVDYGKALPPHLCLVVPDVVTVEVVTQNMEVVYDC
;
A
#
# COMPACT_ATOMS: atom_id res chain seq x y z
N MET A 1 25.55 9.69 47.17
CA MET A 1 24.77 9.29 45.98
C MET A 1 23.30 9.32 46.35
N ASN A 2 22.50 10.20 45.74
CA ASN A 2 21.08 10.37 46.10
C ASN A 2 20.23 9.31 45.38
N TRP A 3 19.87 8.24 46.10
CA TRP A 3 19.06 7.12 45.60
C TRP A 3 17.73 7.58 44.95
N LYS A 4 17.15 8.67 45.46
CA LYS A 4 15.93 9.27 44.90
C LYS A 4 16.14 9.85 43.49
N ALA A 5 17.30 10.43 43.22
CA ALA A 5 17.59 11.04 41.92
C ALA A 5 17.75 9.98 40.82
N THR A 6 18.35 8.83 41.15
CA THR A 6 18.49 7.70 40.23
C THR A 6 17.15 7.05 39.88
N GLU A 7 16.23 6.91 40.85
CA GLU A 7 14.90 6.35 40.60
C GLU A 7 14.02 7.31 39.78
N LEU A 8 14.11 8.62 40.04
CA LEU A 8 13.43 9.63 39.24
C LEU A 8 13.93 9.64 37.79
N ALA A 9 15.24 9.54 37.57
CA ALA A 9 15.82 9.48 36.23
C ALA A 9 15.35 8.23 35.46
N ARG A 10 15.30 7.07 36.11
CA ARG A 10 14.79 5.82 35.53
C ARG A 10 13.32 5.92 35.16
N THR A 11 12.51 6.48 36.05
CA THR A 11 11.08 6.67 35.82
C THR A 11 10.84 7.63 34.66
N ALA A 12 11.56 8.76 34.62
CA ALA A 12 11.46 9.73 33.53
C ALA A 12 11.83 9.11 32.19
N LEU A 13 12.92 8.34 32.14
CA LEU A 13 13.33 7.62 30.92
C LEU A 13 12.25 6.63 30.48
N PHE A 14 11.69 5.86 31.40
CA PHE A 14 10.65 4.88 31.09
C PHE A 14 9.38 5.54 30.54
N VAL A 15 8.94 6.65 31.15
CA VAL A 15 7.79 7.43 30.68
C VAL A 15 8.06 8.03 29.31
N LEU A 16 9.26 8.55 29.05
CA LEU A 16 9.64 9.07 27.73
C LEU A 16 9.64 7.98 26.65
N VAL A 17 10.15 6.79 26.96
CA VAL A 17 10.12 5.65 26.03
C VAL A 17 8.68 5.27 25.72
N LEU A 18 7.83 5.08 26.75
CA LEU A 18 6.41 4.77 26.56
C LEU A 18 5.68 5.85 25.76
N ALA A 19 5.92 7.12 26.06
CA ALA A 19 5.34 8.23 25.32
C ALA A 19 5.77 8.21 23.84
N SER A 20 7.05 7.93 23.56
CA SER A 20 7.56 7.84 22.19
C SER A 20 6.95 6.66 21.41
N MET A 21 6.71 5.52 22.08
CA MET A 21 6.05 4.36 21.48
C MET A 21 4.61 4.63 21.05
N ILE A 22 3.94 5.61 21.66
CA ILE A 22 2.56 6.01 21.31
C ILE A 22 2.56 7.21 20.34
N ALA A 23 3.43 8.18 20.58
CA ALA A 23 3.46 9.42 19.80
C ALA A 23 4.00 9.20 18.38
N LEU A 24 5.10 8.44 18.21
CA LEU A 24 5.70 8.21 16.89
C LEU A 24 4.72 7.56 15.92
N PRO A 25 3.98 6.51 16.32
CA PRO A 25 2.99 5.96 15.43
C PRO A 25 1.86 6.98 15.16
N LEU A 26 1.27 7.63 16.17
CA LEU A 26 0.19 8.62 15.93
C LEU A 26 0.58 9.72 14.94
N MET A 27 1.85 10.16 14.94
CA MET A 27 2.36 11.09 13.94
C MET A 27 2.39 10.47 12.54
N GLN A 28 2.84 9.22 12.39
CA GLN A 28 2.81 8.48 11.11
C GLN A 28 1.40 8.24 10.57
N LEU A 29 0.42 8.05 11.47
CA LEU A 29 -0.98 7.94 11.08
C LEU A 29 -1.49 9.23 10.44
N SER A 30 -1.12 10.38 11.00
CA SER A 30 -1.52 11.69 10.48
C SER A 30 -0.86 12.06 9.15
N SER A 31 0.34 11.52 8.87
CA SER A 31 1.05 11.78 7.61
C SER A 31 0.62 10.89 6.45
N GLY A 32 -0.36 9.99 6.66
CA GLY A 32 -0.80 9.04 5.65
C GLY A 32 0.28 8.02 5.26
N ALA A 33 1.09 7.59 6.22
CA ALA A 33 2.07 6.55 5.94
C ALA A 33 1.35 5.23 5.62
N ASP A 34 1.72 4.60 4.50
CA ASP A 34 1.23 3.27 4.12
C ASP A 34 1.61 2.20 5.15
N ARG A 35 2.67 2.43 5.93
CA ARG A 35 3.23 1.49 6.90
C ARG A 35 3.42 2.17 8.25
N PHE A 36 2.76 1.63 9.26
CA PHE A 36 2.86 2.07 10.64
C PHE A 36 3.23 0.87 11.51
N GLY A 37 4.31 0.97 12.29
CA GLY A 37 4.75 -0.11 13.18
C GLY A 37 5.05 -1.45 12.50
N TRP A 38 4.95 -2.55 13.26
CA TRP A 38 5.20 -3.90 12.79
C TRP A 38 4.01 -4.42 11.97
N ARG A 39 4.07 -4.26 10.64
CA ARG A 39 3.12 -4.83 9.67
C ARG A 39 1.67 -4.30 9.76
N MET A 40 1.43 -3.13 10.36
CA MET A 40 0.11 -2.49 10.28
C MET A 40 0.07 -1.50 9.12
N PHE A 41 -0.95 -1.64 8.28
CA PHE A 41 -1.23 -0.75 7.16
C PHE A 41 -2.38 0.16 7.59
N SER A 42 -2.13 1.46 7.68
CA SER A 42 -3.12 2.44 8.13
C SER A 42 -3.91 3.08 6.99
N GLN A 43 -3.49 2.88 5.74
CA GLN A 43 -4.16 3.46 4.58
C GLN A 43 -4.55 2.40 3.56
N VAL A 44 -5.81 2.50 3.12
CA VAL A 44 -6.30 1.84 1.91
C VAL A 44 -5.83 2.69 0.74
N LYS A 45 -4.94 2.16 -0.10
CA LYS A 45 -4.60 2.82 -1.36
C LYS A 45 -5.80 2.79 -2.30
N PRO A 46 -6.10 3.89 -3.01
CA PRO A 46 -7.07 3.83 -4.09
C PRO A 46 -6.58 2.83 -5.15
N LEU A 47 -7.48 1.96 -5.60
CA LEU A 47 -7.17 0.98 -6.64
C LEU A 47 -6.97 1.69 -7.98
N PRO A 48 -5.98 1.27 -8.79
CA PRO A 48 -5.87 1.73 -10.17
C PRO A 48 -7.07 1.27 -10.99
N THR A 49 -7.40 2.03 -12.04
CA THR A 49 -8.25 1.54 -13.12
C THR A 49 -7.38 0.76 -14.09
N PHE A 50 -7.82 -0.43 -14.48
CA PHE A 50 -7.14 -1.26 -15.47
C PHE A 50 -8.00 -1.34 -16.71
N THR A 51 -7.43 -0.92 -17.84
CA THR A 51 -8.03 -1.09 -19.16
C THR A 51 -7.19 -2.08 -19.93
N VAL A 52 -7.84 -3.03 -20.58
CA VAL A 52 -7.20 -4.05 -21.38
C VAL A 52 -7.59 -3.85 -22.83
N VAL A 53 -6.59 -3.82 -23.71
CA VAL A 53 -6.76 -3.71 -25.16
C VAL A 53 -6.47 -5.06 -25.79
N ASP A 54 -7.47 -5.59 -26.50
CA ASP A 54 -7.33 -6.85 -27.23
C ASP A 54 -6.65 -6.67 -28.60
N SER A 55 -6.34 -7.79 -29.26
CA SER A 55 -5.75 -7.81 -30.62
C SER A 55 -6.64 -7.22 -31.71
N THR A 56 -7.92 -6.98 -31.44
CA THR A 56 -8.86 -6.31 -32.34
C THR A 56 -8.93 -4.80 -32.10
N GLY A 57 -8.25 -4.31 -31.05
CA GLY A 57 -8.29 -2.92 -30.61
C GLY A 57 -9.50 -2.59 -29.73
N SER A 58 -10.22 -3.59 -29.22
CA SER A 58 -11.30 -3.39 -28.26
C SER A 58 -10.76 -3.13 -26.86
N GLU A 59 -11.29 -2.09 -26.22
CA GLU A 59 -10.95 -1.73 -24.85
C GLU A 59 -11.98 -2.28 -23.87
N SER A 60 -11.52 -2.89 -22.79
CA SER A 60 -12.37 -3.37 -21.70
C SER A 60 -11.82 -2.97 -20.34
N ILE A 61 -12.69 -2.40 -19.49
CA ILE A 61 -12.33 -2.08 -18.11
C ILE A 61 -12.42 -3.35 -17.27
N ILE A 62 -11.36 -3.64 -16.53
CA ILE A 62 -11.27 -4.83 -15.70
C ILE A 62 -11.52 -4.48 -14.23
N ASP A 63 -12.37 -5.27 -13.57
CA ASP A 63 -12.53 -5.26 -12.12
C ASP A 63 -11.42 -6.10 -11.45
N PRO A 64 -10.48 -5.49 -10.70
CA PRO A 64 -9.41 -6.22 -10.02
C PRO A 64 -9.91 -7.25 -9.00
N ALA A 65 -11.12 -7.06 -8.46
CA ALA A 65 -11.71 -7.98 -7.50
C ALA A 65 -12.06 -9.33 -8.15
N ALA A 66 -12.27 -9.37 -9.47
CA ALA A 66 -12.51 -10.63 -10.18
C ALA A 66 -11.25 -11.50 -10.30
N TYR A 67 -10.05 -10.91 -10.19
CA TYR A 67 -8.76 -11.57 -10.39
C TYR A 67 -8.01 -11.81 -9.08
N THR A 68 -8.53 -11.33 -7.95
CA THR A 68 -7.88 -11.44 -6.64
C THR A 68 -8.88 -11.89 -5.58
N ALA A 69 -8.56 -12.94 -4.84
CA ALA A 69 -9.48 -13.49 -3.84
C ALA A 69 -9.82 -12.49 -2.71
N ASN A 70 -8.89 -11.58 -2.40
CA ASN A 70 -9.09 -10.48 -1.46
C ASN A 70 -8.19 -9.30 -1.85
N LEU A 71 -8.76 -8.10 -1.95
CA LEU A 71 -8.00 -6.87 -2.18
C LEU A 71 -7.25 -6.48 -0.90
N ARG A 72 -5.94 -6.39 -1.02
CA ARG A 72 -4.98 -6.13 0.05
C ARG A 72 -4.35 -4.76 -0.17
N GLY A 73 -4.56 -3.83 0.77
CA GLY A 73 -4.03 -2.46 0.67
C GLY A 73 -2.50 -2.38 0.65
N ASP A 74 -1.79 -3.45 1.01
CA ASP A 74 -0.34 -3.51 0.98
C ASP A 74 0.28 -3.93 -0.37
N VAL A 75 -0.56 -4.34 -1.32
CA VAL A 75 -0.12 -4.80 -2.64
C VAL A 75 -0.16 -3.65 -3.65
N ASP A 76 0.96 -3.47 -4.37
CA ASP A 76 1.03 -2.55 -5.51
C ASP A 76 0.40 -3.22 -6.74
N TYR A 77 -0.93 -3.15 -6.83
CA TYR A 77 -1.69 -3.78 -7.92
C TYR A 77 -1.31 -3.23 -9.30
N GLY A 78 -0.89 -1.96 -9.39
CA GLY A 78 -0.46 -1.37 -10.66
C GLY A 78 0.80 -2.01 -11.25
N LYS A 79 1.56 -2.75 -10.45
CA LYS A 79 2.72 -3.54 -10.91
C LYS A 79 2.46 -5.04 -10.90
N ALA A 80 1.67 -5.53 -9.96
CA ALA A 80 1.45 -6.96 -9.78
C ALA A 80 0.40 -7.55 -10.73
N LEU A 81 -0.65 -6.77 -11.05
CA LEU A 81 -1.79 -7.24 -11.83
C LEU A 81 -1.53 -7.30 -13.34
N PRO A 82 -0.84 -6.34 -14.00
CA PRO A 82 -0.67 -6.35 -15.45
C PRO A 82 0.00 -7.61 -16.01
N PRO A 83 1.12 -8.12 -15.44
CA PRO A 83 1.71 -9.37 -15.91
C PRO A 83 0.77 -10.57 -15.77
N HIS A 84 -0.10 -10.56 -14.76
CA HIS A 84 -1.10 -11.61 -14.57
C HIS A 84 -2.22 -11.51 -15.61
N LEU A 85 -2.68 -10.31 -15.93
CA LEU A 85 -3.70 -10.07 -16.96
C LEU A 85 -3.20 -10.52 -18.33
N CYS A 86 -1.95 -10.22 -18.70
CA CYS A 86 -1.32 -10.72 -19.93
C CYS A 86 -1.29 -12.25 -20.04
N LEU A 87 -1.30 -12.98 -18.90
CA LEU A 87 -1.24 -14.44 -18.90
C LEU A 87 -2.62 -15.11 -18.88
N VAL A 88 -3.61 -14.47 -18.27
CA VAL A 88 -4.92 -15.08 -18.00
C VAL A 88 -5.98 -14.65 -19.01
N VAL A 89 -5.92 -13.42 -19.49
CA VAL A 89 -6.90 -12.91 -20.45
C VAL A 89 -6.41 -13.24 -21.86
N PRO A 90 -7.16 -14.03 -22.65
CA PRO A 90 -6.76 -14.38 -24.00
C PRO A 90 -6.80 -13.15 -24.90
N ASP A 91 -5.93 -13.12 -25.90
CA ASP A 91 -5.88 -12.10 -26.97
C ASP A 91 -5.60 -10.66 -26.51
N VAL A 92 -5.09 -10.47 -25.29
CA VAL A 92 -4.63 -9.16 -24.81
C VAL A 92 -3.28 -8.81 -25.43
N VAL A 93 -3.19 -7.58 -25.93
CA VAL A 93 -1.95 -7.01 -26.46
C VAL A 93 -1.42 -5.91 -25.53
N THR A 94 -2.31 -5.17 -24.87
CA THR A 94 -1.89 -4.05 -24.04
C THR A 94 -2.72 -3.97 -22.76
N VAL A 95 -2.07 -3.67 -21.64
CA VAL A 95 -2.73 -3.36 -20.36
C VAL A 95 -2.35 -1.94 -19.96
N GLU A 96 -3.35 -1.07 -19.89
CA GLU A 96 -3.22 0.30 -19.43
C GLU A 96 -3.63 0.40 -17.96
N VAL A 97 -2.77 1.02 -17.17
CA VAL A 97 -2.96 1.23 -15.73
C VAL A 97 -3.04 2.72 -15.47
N VAL A 98 -4.22 3.18 -15.07
CA VAL A 98 -4.45 4.58 -14.72
C VAL A 98 -4.55 4.73 -13.21
N THR A 99 -3.65 5.51 -12.65
CA THR A 99 -3.67 5.97 -11.25
C THR A 99 -3.84 7.48 -11.21
N GLN A 100 -4.22 8.05 -10.06
CA GLN A 100 -4.54 9.48 -9.93
C GLN A 100 -3.45 10.44 -10.49
N ASN A 101 -2.19 10.02 -10.52
CA ASN A 101 -1.06 10.85 -10.96
C ASN A 101 -0.20 10.21 -12.06
N MET A 102 -0.51 8.99 -12.52
CA MET A 102 0.33 8.28 -13.49
C MET A 102 -0.50 7.33 -14.33
N GLU A 103 -0.17 7.30 -15.61
CA GLU A 103 -0.65 6.33 -16.60
C GLU A 103 0.56 5.49 -17.03
N VAL A 104 0.42 4.16 -16.97
CA VAL A 104 1.47 3.22 -17.33
C VAL A 104 0.88 2.17 -18.26
N VAL A 105 1.54 1.97 -19.39
CA VAL A 105 1.14 1.01 -20.41
C VAL A 105 2.09 -0.19 -20.36
N TYR A 106 1.52 -1.39 -20.37
CA TYR A 106 2.26 -2.66 -20.41
C TYR A 106 1.91 -3.40 -21.68
N ASP A 107 2.93 -3.73 -22.47
CA ASP A 107 2.78 -4.59 -23.64
C ASP A 107 2.82 -6.06 -23.21
N CYS A 108 1.80 -6.80 -23.64
CA CYS A 108 1.74 -8.25 -23.64
C CYS A 108 2.18 -8.74 -25.04
#